data_AF-A0A182SH27-F1
#
_entry.id   AF-A0A182SH27-F1
#
_cell.length_a   1.000
_cell.length_b   1.000
_cell.length_c   1.000
_cell.angle_alpha   90.00
_cell.angle_beta   90.00
_cell.angle_gamma   90.00
#
_symmetry.space_group_name_H-M   'P 1'
#
loop_
_entity.id
_entity.type
_entity.pdbx_description
1 polymer ?
#
loop_
_entity_poly.entity_id
_entity_poly.type
_entity_poly.pdbx_seq_one_letter_code
_entity_poly.pdbx_strand_id
1 'polypeptide(L)'
;TLSSDELRDLLGDDEKLDERVNEASEKNNAETVLALLQTAAAESEEESEKIVKQLLDSELTVDAYVEQFMHCRKLMHSRKLNAEKMTELLRSNRHNTTSQRFDAGYGPASMPYPSSESALPGGFYMPPGMAAPSTAVPYPMGPPSMPMPMVMFRPPPF
;
A
#
# COMPACT_ATOMS: atom_id res chain seq x y z
N THR A 1 -42.89 -0.46 36.41
CA THR A 1 -42.85 -1.52 35.37
C THR A 1 -43.14 -0.83 34.07
N LEU A 2 -42.22 -0.86 33.09
CA LEU A 2 -42.55 -0.32 31.77
C LEU A 2 -43.82 -1.00 31.25
N SER A 3 -44.70 -0.20 30.65
CA SER A 3 -45.94 -0.72 30.06
C SER A 3 -45.60 -1.58 28.84
N SER A 4 -46.42 -2.60 28.57
CA SER A 4 -46.22 -3.48 27.41
C SER A 4 -46.24 -2.70 26.08
N ASP A 5 -46.88 -1.55 26.03
CA ASP A 5 -46.93 -0.68 24.85
C ASP A 5 -45.62 0.10 24.65
N GLU A 6 -44.98 0.54 25.73
CA GLU A 6 -43.68 1.24 25.68
C GLU A 6 -42.56 0.31 25.19
N LEU A 7 -42.62 -0.99 25.53
CA LEU A 7 -41.67 -1.99 25.04
C LEU A 7 -41.81 -2.28 23.55
N ARG A 8 -43.03 -2.19 23.00
CA ARG A 8 -43.28 -2.41 21.57
C ARG A 8 -42.84 -1.22 20.74
N ASP A 9 -43.04 -0.02 21.27
CA ASP A 9 -42.58 1.22 20.64
C ASP A 9 -41.04 1.27 20.59
N LEU A 10 -40.38 0.95 21.71
CA LEU A 10 -38.91 0.89 21.77
C LEU A 10 -38.32 -0.14 20.81
N LEU A 11 -38.95 -1.31 20.68
CA LEU A 11 -38.52 -2.36 19.74
C LEU A 11 -38.69 -1.92 18.28
N GLY A 12 -39.80 -1.23 17.97
CA GLY A 12 -40.02 -0.67 16.63
C GLY A 12 -39.02 0.44 16.28
N ASP A 13 -38.61 1.24 17.26
CA ASP A 13 -37.56 2.24 17.10
C ASP A 13 -36.18 1.62 16.87
N ASP A 14 -35.84 0.54 17.58
CA ASP A 14 -34.60 -0.22 17.37
C ASP A 14 -34.56 -0.87 15.97
N GLU A 15 -35.64 -1.53 15.54
CA GLU A 15 -35.74 -2.14 14.20
C GLU A 15 -35.54 -1.09 13.09
N LYS A 16 -36.18 0.08 13.24
CA LYS A 16 -36.05 1.19 12.30
C LYS A 16 -34.65 1.82 12.32
N LEU A 17 -33.98 1.81 13.46
CA LEU A 17 -32.60 2.28 13.57
C LEU A 17 -31.64 1.32 12.87
N ASP A 18 -31.84 0.02 13.05
CA ASP A 18 -31.06 -1.03 12.37
C ASP A 18 -31.23 -0.97 10.85
N GLU A 19 -32.45 -0.78 10.34
CA GLU A 19 -32.70 -0.58 8.91
C GLU A 19 -31.92 0.62 8.36
N ARG A 20 -31.92 1.76 9.08
CA ARG A 20 -31.19 2.97 8.66
C ARG A 20 -29.68 2.79 8.72
N VAL A 21 -29.17 2.06 9.73
CA VAL A 21 -27.74 1.73 9.84
C VAL A 21 -27.33 0.81 8.70
N ASN A 22 -28.16 -0.19 8.37
CA ASN A 22 -27.88 -1.13 7.30
C ASN A 22 -27.93 -0.45 5.92
N GLU A 23 -28.94 0.38 5.63
CA GLU A 23 -28.99 1.18 4.41
C GLU A 23 -27.78 2.12 4.27
N ALA A 24 -27.36 2.76 5.36
CA ALA A 24 -26.18 3.62 5.36
C ALA A 24 -24.90 2.80 5.16
N SER A 25 -24.81 1.60 5.72
CA SER A 25 -23.69 0.69 5.57
C SER A 25 -23.58 0.17 4.14
N GLU A 26 -24.69 -0.20 3.50
CA GLU A 26 -24.73 -0.65 2.10
C GLU A 26 -24.32 0.47 1.13
N LYS A 27 -24.82 1.70 1.35
CA LYS A 27 -24.42 2.90 0.58
C LYS A 27 -22.94 3.27 0.77
N ASN A 28 -22.34 2.89 1.90
CA ASN A 28 -20.93 3.10 2.23
C ASN A 28 -20.14 1.78 2.25
N ASN A 29 -20.56 0.76 1.49
CA ASN A 29 -19.82 -0.49 1.42
C ASN A 29 -18.40 -0.18 0.93
N ALA A 30 -17.41 -0.45 1.78
CA ALA A 30 -16.02 -0.10 1.54
C ALA A 30 -15.47 -0.73 0.26
N GLU A 31 -16.01 -1.88 -0.16
CA GLU A 31 -15.67 -2.52 -1.44
C GLU A 31 -16.22 -1.72 -2.64
N THR A 32 -17.44 -1.18 -2.52
CA THR A 32 -18.03 -0.29 -3.53
C THR A 32 -17.24 1.00 -3.64
N VAL A 33 -16.86 1.62 -2.51
CA VAL A 33 -16.04 2.84 -2.50
C VAL A 33 -14.66 2.57 -3.13
N LEU A 34 -14.07 1.41 -2.87
CA LEU A 34 -12.82 0.98 -3.51
C LEU A 34 -12.95 0.84 -5.02
N ALA A 35 -14.00 0.18 -5.50
CA ALA A 35 -14.25 0.06 -6.92
C ALA A 35 -14.41 1.44 -7.58
N LEU A 36 -15.21 2.34 -7.00
CA LEU A 36 -15.37 3.71 -7.49
C LEU A 36 -14.05 4.48 -7.53
N LEU A 37 -13.22 4.33 -6.50
CA LEU A 37 -11.92 5.01 -6.43
C LEU A 37 -10.94 4.49 -7.48
N GLN A 38 -10.94 3.17 -7.73
CA GLN A 38 -10.15 2.56 -8.79
C GLN A 38 -10.61 3.04 -10.17
N THR A 39 -11.92 3.09 -10.42
CA THR A 39 -12.48 3.66 -11.66
C THR A 39 -12.07 5.12 -11.83
N ALA A 40 -12.24 5.95 -10.79
CA ALA A 40 -11.85 7.36 -10.85
C ALA A 40 -10.33 7.57 -11.01
N ALA A 41 -9.50 6.63 -10.55
CA ALA A 41 -8.07 6.65 -10.81
C ALA A 41 -7.76 6.35 -12.29
N ALA A 42 -8.41 5.33 -12.87
CA ALA A 42 -8.28 4.97 -14.29
C ALA A 42 -8.78 6.10 -15.21
N GLU A 43 -9.92 6.71 -14.90
CA GLU A 43 -10.44 7.87 -15.64
C GLU A 43 -9.43 9.03 -15.66
N SER A 44 -8.83 9.36 -14.51
CA SER A 44 -7.79 10.41 -14.47
C SER A 44 -6.49 10.02 -15.18
N GLU A 45 -6.21 8.72 -15.32
CA GLU A 45 -5.08 8.26 -16.12
C GLU A 45 -5.35 8.52 -17.61
N GLU A 46 -6.54 8.18 -18.10
CA GLU A 46 -6.99 8.47 -19.46
C GLU A 46 -7.00 9.98 -19.76
N GLU A 47 -7.51 10.80 -18.83
CA GLU A 47 -7.46 12.26 -18.96
C GLU A 47 -6.02 12.77 -19.12
N SER A 48 -5.07 12.21 -18.38
CA SER A 48 -3.66 12.58 -18.48
C SER A 48 -3.06 12.20 -19.84
N GLU A 49 -3.46 11.06 -20.41
CA GLU A 49 -3.05 10.64 -21.75
C GLU A 49 -3.67 11.52 -22.84
N LYS A 50 -4.92 11.94 -22.66
CA LYS A 50 -5.59 12.88 -23.56
C LYS A 50 -4.87 14.23 -23.61
N ILE A 51 -4.44 14.76 -22.47
CA ILE A 51 -3.67 16.00 -22.39
C ILE A 51 -2.33 15.86 -23.13
N VAL A 52 -1.64 14.73 -22.98
CA VAL A 52 -0.41 14.43 -23.73
C VAL A 52 -0.69 14.37 -25.23
N LYS A 53 -1.76 13.71 -25.64
CA LYS A 53 -2.14 13.62 -27.06
C LYS A 53 -2.41 14.99 -27.66
N GLN A 54 -3.15 15.86 -26.97
CA GLN A 54 -3.41 17.22 -27.42
C GLN A 54 -2.13 18.05 -27.60
N LEU A 55 -1.11 17.83 -26.75
CA LEU A 55 0.21 18.44 -26.95
C LEU A 55 0.88 17.92 -28.23
N LEU A 56 0.86 16.60 -28.47
CA LEU A 56 1.47 15.98 -29.64
C LEU A 56 0.78 16.41 -30.95
N ASP A 57 -0.53 16.58 -30.91
CA ASP A 57 -1.34 17.07 -32.03
C ASP A 57 -1.23 18.61 -32.22
N SER A 58 -0.41 19.28 -31.40
CA SER A 58 -0.22 20.75 -31.38
C SER A 58 -1.51 21.55 -31.11
N GLU A 59 -2.51 20.92 -30.50
CA GLU A 59 -3.77 21.54 -30.07
C GLU A 59 -3.63 22.30 -28.75
N LEU A 60 -2.56 22.02 -27.98
CA LEU A 60 -2.29 22.59 -26.66
C LEU A 60 -0.90 23.23 -26.61
N THR A 61 -0.81 24.42 -26.01
CA THR A 61 0.50 25.09 -25.78
C THR A 61 1.29 24.38 -24.68
N VAL A 62 2.62 24.48 -24.73
CA VAL A 62 3.50 23.82 -23.75
C VAL A 62 3.21 24.28 -22.31
N ASP A 63 3.00 25.59 -22.09
CA ASP A 63 2.71 26.11 -20.76
C ASP A 63 1.38 25.57 -20.20
N ALA A 64 0.33 25.52 -21.04
CA ALA A 64 -0.96 24.96 -20.66
C ALA A 64 -0.90 23.45 -20.40
N TYR A 65 -0.07 22.72 -21.18
CA TYR A 65 0.20 21.31 -20.95
C TYR A 65 0.82 21.08 -19.56
N VAL A 66 1.87 21.83 -19.20
CA VAL A 66 2.55 21.63 -17.92
C VAL A 66 1.59 21.84 -16.76
N GLU A 67 0.78 22.91 -16.80
CA GLU A 67 -0.20 23.20 -15.75
C GLU A 67 -1.25 22.08 -15.61
N GLN A 68 -1.91 21.71 -16.72
CA GLN A 68 -2.98 20.71 -16.71
C GLN A 68 -2.48 19.30 -16.40
N PHE A 69 -1.37 18.89 -17.02
CA PHE A 69 -0.80 17.56 -16.85
C PHE A 69 -0.31 17.34 -15.42
N MET A 70 0.37 18.33 -14.81
CA MET A 70 0.82 18.22 -13.43
C MET A 70 -0.36 18.12 -12.46
N HIS A 71 -1.42 18.92 -12.66
CA HIS A 71 -2.62 18.84 -11.85
C HIS A 71 -3.31 17.48 -11.96
N CYS A 72 -3.56 17.03 -13.19
CA CYS A 72 -4.21 15.76 -13.49
C CYS A 72 -3.40 14.57 -12.95
N ARG A 73 -2.09 14.50 -13.22
CA ARG A 73 -1.21 13.44 -12.70
C ARG A 73 -1.13 13.42 -11.18
N LYS A 74 -1.07 14.58 -10.52
CA LYS A 74 -1.09 14.66 -9.05
C LYS A 74 -2.37 14.03 -8.50
N LEU A 75 -3.52 14.39 -9.07
CA LEU A 75 -4.82 13.85 -8.67
C LEU A 75 -4.89 12.34 -8.89
N MET A 76 -4.49 11.86 -10.07
CA MET A 76 -4.43 10.45 -10.44
C MET A 76 -3.57 9.65 -9.44
N HIS A 77 -2.35 10.11 -9.13
CA HIS A 77 -1.47 9.44 -8.17
C HIS A 77 -2.07 9.41 -6.76
N SER A 78 -2.71 10.49 -6.31
CA SER A 78 -3.41 10.50 -5.02
C SER A 78 -4.56 9.50 -4.96
N ARG A 79 -5.37 9.39 -6.03
CA ARG A 79 -6.46 8.39 -6.10
C ARG A 79 -5.92 6.97 -6.04
N LYS A 80 -4.85 6.68 -6.80
CA LYS A 80 -4.17 5.38 -6.79
C LYS A 80 -3.64 5.02 -5.41
N LEU A 81 -2.93 5.94 -4.75
CA LEU A 81 -2.42 5.75 -3.38
C LEU A 81 -3.56 5.47 -2.39
N ASN A 82 -4.66 6.23 -2.49
CA ASN A 82 -5.81 6.04 -1.62
C ASN A 82 -6.50 4.68 -1.86
N ALA A 83 -6.59 4.22 -3.10
CA ALA A 83 -7.13 2.91 -3.44
C ALA A 83 -6.24 1.77 -2.92
N GLU A 84 -4.92 1.88 -3.08
CA GLU A 84 -3.95 0.94 -2.52
C GLU A 84 -4.07 0.88 -0.99
N LYS A 85 -4.18 2.03 -0.32
CA LYS A 85 -4.32 2.09 1.13
C LYS A 85 -5.62 1.47 1.62
N MET A 86 -6.74 1.75 0.95
CA MET A 86 -8.02 1.15 1.30
C MET A 86 -8.04 -0.36 1.07
N THR A 87 -7.40 -0.84 -0.01
CA THR A 87 -7.21 -2.28 -0.25
C THR A 87 -6.42 -2.93 0.88
N GLU A 88 -5.35 -2.28 1.35
CA GLU A 88 -4.55 -2.77 2.48
C GLU A 88 -5.38 -2.84 3.78
N LEU A 89 -6.20 -1.83 4.07
CA LEU A 89 -7.06 -1.80 5.26
C LEU A 89 -8.10 -2.92 5.23
N LEU A 90 -8.77 -3.14 4.09
CA LEU A 90 -9.74 -4.22 3.93
C LEU A 90 -9.10 -5.60 4.08
N ARG A 91 -7.87 -5.78 3.56
CA ARG A 91 -7.08 -7.01 3.75
C ARG A 91 -6.68 -7.20 5.22
N SER A 92 -6.24 -6.15 5.90
CA SER A 92 -5.78 -6.19 7.29
C SER A 92 -6.94 -6.45 8.28
N ASN A 93 -8.12 -5.88 8.01
CA ASN A 93 -9.33 -6.13 8.78
C ASN A 93 -9.73 -7.61 8.76
N ARG A 94 -9.63 -8.26 7.60
CA ARG A 94 -9.88 -9.71 7.46
C ARG A 94 -8.88 -10.57 8.22
N HIS A 95 -7.65 -10.09 8.45
CA HIS A 95 -6.62 -10.82 9.20
C HIS A 95 -6.78 -10.67 10.72
N ASN A 96 -7.28 -9.52 11.21
CA ASN A 96 -7.52 -9.28 12.63
C ASN A 96 -8.67 -10.16 13.19
N THR A 97 -9.70 -10.43 12.40
CA THR A 97 -10.84 -11.27 12.83
C THR A 97 -10.51 -12.76 12.99
N THR A 98 -9.41 -13.25 12.41
CA THR A 98 -8.97 -14.65 12.56
C THR A 98 -8.09 -14.87 13.81
N SER A 99 -7.48 -13.82 14.36
CA SER A 99 -6.56 -13.91 15.50
C SER A 99 -7.25 -13.89 16.88
N GLN A 100 -8.59 -13.81 16.95
CA GLN A 100 -9.36 -13.81 18.21
C GLN A 100 -9.99 -15.17 18.56
N ARG A 101 -9.44 -16.28 18.05
CA ARG A 101 -9.95 -17.63 18.32
C ARG A 101 -8.87 -18.61 18.81
N PHE A 102 -7.90 -18.13 19.59
CA PHE A 102 -7.00 -18.92 20.45
C PHE A 102 -6.44 -17.93 21.47
N ASP A 103 -6.28 -18.15 22.77
CA ASP A 103 -6.59 -19.20 23.72
C ASP A 103 -6.34 -18.51 25.08
N ALA A 104 -7.09 -18.86 26.11
CA ALA A 104 -6.89 -18.33 27.45
C ALA A 104 -5.59 -18.91 28.02
N GLY A 105 -4.48 -18.19 27.92
CA GLY A 105 -3.19 -18.69 28.40
C GLY A 105 -2.22 -17.58 28.76
N TYR A 106 -1.94 -17.46 30.05
CA TYR A 106 -0.84 -16.67 30.59
C TYR A 106 0.51 -16.99 29.89
N GLY A 107 1.23 -15.97 29.41
CA GLY A 107 2.67 -16.06 29.19
C GLY A 107 3.22 -15.21 28.04
N PRO A 108 4.23 -14.35 28.27
CA PRO A 108 5.03 -13.77 27.20
C PRO A 108 6.20 -14.71 26.90
N ALA A 109 6.11 -15.51 25.85
CA ALA A 109 7.21 -16.42 25.48
C ALA A 109 7.31 -16.58 23.96
N SER A 110 8.03 -15.65 23.32
CA SER A 110 9.05 -15.94 22.29
C SER A 110 9.50 -14.65 21.59
N MET A 111 10.34 -13.86 22.26
CA MET A 111 11.21 -12.92 21.56
C MET A 111 12.65 -13.29 21.94
N PRO A 112 13.52 -13.69 20.99
CA PRO A 112 14.90 -14.01 21.27
C PRO A 112 15.69 -12.71 21.30
N TYR A 113 15.54 -11.92 22.37
CA TYR A 113 16.42 -10.78 22.61
C TYR A 113 17.51 -11.20 23.59
N PRO A 114 18.80 -11.05 23.23
CA PRO A 114 19.89 -11.28 24.18
C PRO A 114 19.90 -10.14 25.20
N SER A 115 19.80 -10.51 26.48
CA SER A 115 19.98 -9.62 27.62
C SER A 115 21.41 -9.06 27.63
N SER A 116 21.58 -7.78 27.33
CA SER A 116 22.86 -7.08 27.48
C SER A 116 23.02 -6.61 28.93
N GLU A 117 23.80 -7.36 29.70
CA GLU A 117 24.18 -7.02 31.06
C GLU A 117 25.39 -6.06 31.04
N SER A 118 25.16 -4.86 31.57
CA SER A 118 26.07 -4.05 32.40
C SER A 118 27.56 -3.87 32.03
N ALA A 119 27.85 -2.65 31.59
CA ALA A 119 28.97 -1.80 32.05
C ALA A 119 30.44 -2.14 31.72
N LEU A 120 30.95 -1.55 30.62
CA LEU A 120 32.34 -1.10 30.46
C LEU A 120 32.37 0.21 29.63
N PRO A 121 33.26 1.18 29.90
CA PRO A 121 33.21 2.50 29.27
C PRO A 121 33.92 2.48 27.92
N GLY A 122 33.16 2.79 26.86
CA GLY A 122 33.69 3.08 25.53
C GLY A 122 33.73 1.86 24.60
N GLY A 123 32.76 1.75 23.69
CA GLY A 123 32.79 0.75 22.63
C GLY A 123 31.44 0.56 21.96
N PHE A 124 31.39 0.85 20.66
CA PHE A 124 30.31 0.56 19.73
C PHE A 124 29.93 -0.94 19.77
N TYR A 125 28.63 -1.29 19.79
CA TYR A 125 28.21 -2.70 19.71
C TYR A 125 28.49 -3.25 18.30
N MET A 126 29.24 -4.35 18.23
CA MET A 126 29.76 -4.99 17.02
C MET A 126 29.05 -6.34 16.83
N PRO A 127 28.39 -6.62 15.69
CA PRO A 127 27.72 -7.91 15.46
C PRO A 127 28.74 -9.04 15.22
N PRO A 128 28.47 -10.28 15.67
CA PRO A 128 29.46 -11.35 15.64
C PRO A 128 29.76 -11.80 14.21
N GLY A 129 31.02 -11.74 13.78
CA GLY A 129 31.47 -12.36 12.52
C GLY A 129 32.56 -11.65 11.72
N MET A 130 33.02 -10.46 12.12
CA MET A 130 34.05 -9.74 11.36
C MET A 130 35.18 -9.27 12.27
N ALA A 131 36.36 -9.87 12.10
CA ALA A 131 37.61 -9.23 12.47
C ALA A 131 37.72 -7.89 11.71
N ALA A 132 38.15 -6.85 12.42
CA ALA A 132 38.39 -5.48 11.91
C ALA A 132 39.42 -5.46 10.75
N PRO A 133 39.67 -4.32 10.04
CA PRO A 133 39.26 -2.93 10.32
C PRO A 133 38.75 -2.14 9.09
N SER A 134 38.54 -0.84 9.30
CA SER A 134 38.59 0.24 8.29
C SER A 134 37.25 0.79 7.78
N THR A 135 36.90 1.94 8.33
CA THR A 135 36.31 3.11 7.65
C THR A 135 36.20 3.01 6.11
N ALA A 136 35.02 2.70 5.58
CA ALA A 136 34.63 3.08 4.22
C ALA A 136 33.13 2.83 4.00
N VAL A 137 32.40 3.87 3.57
CA VAL A 137 31.02 3.80 3.10
C VAL A 137 30.92 2.87 1.87
N PRO A 138 29.94 1.95 1.77
CA PRO A 138 29.84 1.05 0.62
C PRO A 138 29.19 1.80 -0.55
N TYR A 139 29.99 2.17 -1.55
CA TYR A 139 29.48 2.53 -2.87
C TYR A 139 28.89 1.31 -3.57
N PRO A 140 27.85 1.47 -4.41
CA PRO A 140 27.30 0.39 -5.21
C PRO A 140 28.35 -0.09 -6.22
N MET A 141 28.81 -1.33 -6.05
CA MET A 141 29.67 -1.99 -7.03
C MET A 141 28.87 -2.19 -8.32
N GLY A 142 29.43 -1.72 -9.44
CA GLY A 142 28.76 -1.53 -10.72
C GLY A 142 28.16 -2.78 -11.37
N PRO A 143 27.51 -2.61 -12.54
CA PRO A 143 26.69 -3.66 -13.17
C PRO A 143 27.51 -4.92 -13.54
N PRO A 144 26.89 -6.10 -13.47
CA PRO A 144 27.55 -7.37 -13.78
C PRO A 144 28.06 -7.41 -15.23
N SER A 145 29.30 -7.89 -15.40
CA SER A 145 29.93 -8.11 -16.70
C SER A 145 29.10 -9.09 -17.54
N MET A 146 28.53 -8.61 -18.65
CA MET A 146 27.83 -9.45 -19.62
C MET A 146 28.85 -10.23 -20.47
N PRO A 147 28.67 -11.54 -20.71
CA PRO A 147 29.56 -12.33 -21.54
C PRO A 147 29.47 -11.88 -23.01
N MET A 148 30.62 -11.56 -23.60
CA MET A 148 30.74 -11.17 -25.00
C MET A 148 30.31 -12.31 -25.94
N PRO A 149 29.55 -12.04 -27.01
CA PRO A 149 29.16 -13.06 -27.98
C PRO A 149 30.38 -13.57 -28.76
N MET A 150 30.56 -14.89 -28.74
CA MET A 150 31.60 -15.63 -29.45
C MET A 150 31.47 -15.42 -30.97
N VAL A 151 32.55 -14.96 -31.62
CA VAL A 151 32.69 -14.97 -33.09
C VAL A 151 32.86 -16.42 -33.54
N MET A 152 31.74 -17.11 -33.80
CA MET A 152 31.75 -18.45 -34.39
C MET A 152 31.93 -18.36 -35.90
N PHE A 153 33.18 -18.61 -36.30
CA PHE A 153 33.59 -19.49 -37.40
C PHE A 153 32.75 -19.50 -38.69
N ARG A 154 33.36 -18.92 -39.72
CA ARG A 154 33.01 -18.97 -41.15
C ARG A 154 33.09 -20.42 -41.69
N PRO A 155 32.04 -20.95 -42.35
CA PRO A 155 32.09 -22.28 -42.98
C PRO A 155 32.91 -22.28 -44.29
N PRO A 156 33.49 -23.44 -44.67
CA PRO A 156 34.49 -23.55 -45.74
C PRO A 156 33.87 -23.64 -47.15
N PRO A 157 34.65 -23.33 -48.21
CA PRO A 157 34.23 -23.55 -49.59
C PRO A 157 34.43 -25.03 -49.99
N PHE A 158 33.40 -25.62 -50.59
CA PHE A 158 33.49 -26.75 -51.52
C PHE A 158 32.66 -26.40 -52.75
#